data_AF-J3MWG5-F1
#
_entry.id   AF-J3MWG5-F1
#
_cell.length_a   1.000
_cell.length_b   1.000
_cell.length_c   1.000
_cell.angle_alpha   90.00
_cell.angle_beta   90.00
_cell.angle_gamma   90.00
#
_symmetry.space_group_name_H-M   'P 1'
#
loop_
_entity.id
_entity.type
_entity.pdbx_description
1 polymer ?
#
loop_
_entity_poly.entity_id
_entity_poly.type
_entity_poly.pdbx_seq_one_letter_code
_entity_poly.pdbx_strand_id
1 'polypeptide(L)'
;MVRVQNHFDILAWVWVSEVFDEVRETKAVFESVTAKPCDLTEIELLQRQLHKEVKCKKILLVLDDVWNEDPSKWESMKQPFSAVVVRSHMIITTHDENVSTIRANKVIRLGGLPKDDSGALFCKLILPNNSCTETELVLVG
;
A
#
# COMPACT_ATOMS: atom_id res chain seq x y z
N MET A 1 -12.33 4.40 -13.66
CA MET A 1 -11.73 4.33 -12.31
C MET A 1 -12.71 4.41 -11.13
N VAL A 2 -14.01 4.67 -11.33
CA VAL A 2 -14.97 4.98 -10.23
C VAL A 2 -15.48 3.75 -9.45
N ARG A 3 -15.24 2.52 -9.94
CA ARG A 3 -15.91 1.34 -9.38
C ARG A 3 -15.44 0.92 -7.98
N VAL A 4 -14.15 1.00 -7.66
CA VAL A 4 -13.63 0.50 -6.37
C VAL A 4 -13.93 1.46 -5.22
N GLN A 5 -13.90 2.77 -5.48
CA GLN A 5 -14.01 3.77 -4.42
C GLN A 5 -15.37 3.75 -3.71
N ASN A 6 -16.44 3.43 -4.42
CA ASN A 6 -17.79 3.36 -3.85
C ASN A 6 -18.06 2.10 -3.00
N HIS A 7 -17.09 1.18 -2.86
CA HIS A 7 -17.26 -0.07 -2.12
C HIS A 7 -16.76 0.00 -0.66
N PHE A 8 -16.06 1.06 -0.29
CA PHE A 8 -15.41 1.22 1.01
C PHE A 8 -15.78 2.58 1.59
N ASP A 9 -15.98 2.61 2.91
CA ASP A 9 -16.24 3.85 3.65
C ASP A 9 -14.95 4.67 3.80
N ILE A 10 -13.80 3.97 3.87
CA ILE A 10 -12.47 4.58 3.98
C ILE A 10 -11.54 3.93 2.96
N LEU A 11 -10.81 4.80 2.24
CA LEU A 11 -9.66 4.45 1.42
C LEU A 11 -8.47 5.21 1.99
N ALA A 12 -7.43 4.48 2.39
CA ALA A 12 -6.21 5.06 2.91
C ALA A 12 -5.00 4.46 2.19
N TRP A 13 -4.03 5.31 1.88
CA TRP A 13 -2.73 4.93 1.33
C TRP A 13 -1.65 5.57 2.19
N VAL A 14 -0.71 4.77 2.67
CA VAL A 14 0.44 5.21 3.45
C VAL A 14 1.69 4.63 2.83
N TRP A 15 2.67 5.47 2.53
CA TRP A 15 4.02 5.03 2.24
C TRP A 15 4.74 4.81 3.58
N VAL A 16 5.26 3.60 3.77
CA VAL A 16 5.93 3.19 5.00
C VAL A 16 7.41 3.44 4.83
N SER A 17 7.98 4.13 5.81
CA SER A 17 9.41 4.40 5.82
C SER A 17 10.24 3.12 6.00
N GLU A 18 11.46 3.10 5.44
CA GLU A 18 12.42 2.03 5.64
C GLU A 18 12.77 1.84 7.13
N VAL A 19 13.00 2.95 7.84
CA VAL A 19 13.21 2.96 9.30
C VAL A 19 11.86 2.92 10.01
N PHE A 20 11.36 1.73 10.32
CA PHE A 20 10.04 1.61 10.93
C PHE A 20 9.99 2.22 12.34
N ASP A 21 9.15 3.25 12.49
CA ASP A 21 8.80 3.90 13.74
C ASP A 21 7.29 3.79 13.96
N GLU A 22 6.88 3.07 15.00
CA GLU A 22 5.48 2.73 15.22
C GLU A 22 4.57 3.95 15.40
N VAL A 23 5.08 5.00 16.06
CA VAL A 23 4.33 6.24 16.27
C VAL A 23 4.13 6.95 14.93
N ARG A 24 5.20 7.12 14.16
CA ARG A 24 5.15 7.75 12.84
C ARG A 24 4.23 7.00 11.89
N GLU A 25 4.35 5.68 11.79
CA GLU A 25 3.56 4.90 10.85
C GLU A 25 2.08 4.88 11.24
N THR A 26 1.77 4.69 12.53
CA THR A 26 0.37 4.75 13.01
C THR A 26 -0.22 6.15 12.80
N LYS A 27 0.60 7.19 12.90
CA LYS A 27 0.19 8.59 12.70
C LYS A 27 -0.13 8.83 11.23
N ALA A 28 0.74 8.41 10.33
CA ALA A 28 0.50 8.51 8.88
C ALA A 28 -0.78 7.76 8.47
N VAL A 29 -1.03 6.59 9.06
CA VAL A 29 -2.29 5.85 8.89
C VAL A 29 -3.48 6.64 9.39
N PHE A 30 -3.41 7.21 10.59
CA PHE A 30 -4.48 8.04 11.14
C PHE A 30 -4.80 9.24 10.25
N GLU A 31 -3.78 9.95 9.80
CA GLU A 31 -3.94 11.13 8.93
C GLU A 31 -4.52 10.74 7.57
N SER A 32 -4.11 9.61 7.00
CA SER A 32 -4.66 9.07 5.75
C SER A 32 -6.12 8.61 5.89
N VAL A 33 -6.48 8.00 7.02
CA VAL A 33 -7.84 7.54 7.33
C VAL A 33 -8.80 8.72 7.57
N THR A 34 -8.34 9.77 8.24
CA THR A 34 -9.19 10.88 8.69
C THR A 34 -9.13 12.11 7.80
N ALA A 35 -8.14 12.20 6.92
CA ALA A 35 -7.76 13.39 6.17
C ALA A 35 -7.54 14.63 7.06
N LYS A 36 -7.06 14.40 8.29
CA LYS A 36 -6.79 15.45 9.28
C LYS A 36 -5.38 15.30 9.83
N PRO A 37 -4.68 16.41 10.14
CA PRO A 37 -3.41 16.34 10.83
C PRO A 37 -3.61 15.76 12.23
N CYS A 38 -2.57 15.09 12.73
CA CYS A 38 -2.55 14.54 14.08
C CYS A 38 -1.36 15.10 14.84
N ASP A 39 -1.55 15.60 16.06
CA ASP A 39 -0.44 16.09 16.90
C ASP A 39 -0.11 15.12 18.05
N LEU A 40 -0.75 13.95 18.07
CA LEU A 40 -0.48 12.94 19.08
C LEU A 40 0.91 12.33 18.89
N THR A 41 1.62 12.19 20.01
CA THR A 41 2.93 11.52 20.10
C THR A 41 2.86 10.19 20.85
N GLU A 42 1.82 10.00 21.67
CA GLU A 42 1.63 8.80 22.48
C GLU A 42 0.94 7.70 21.65
N ILE A 43 1.63 6.57 21.47
CA ILE A 43 1.15 5.46 20.63
C ILE A 43 -0.21 4.92 21.08
N GLU A 44 -0.44 4.77 22.39
CA GLU A 44 -1.70 4.25 22.91
C GLU A 44 -2.89 5.17 22.62
N LEU A 45 -2.69 6.49 22.70
CA LEU A 45 -3.74 7.46 22.40
C LEU A 45 -4.04 7.46 20.91
N LEU A 46 -3.00 7.40 20.09
CA LEU A 46 -3.09 7.37 18.64
C LEU A 46 -3.82 6.12 18.14
N GLN A 47 -3.43 4.93 18.63
CA GLN A 47 -4.11 3.66 18.32
C GLN A 47 -5.57 3.67 18.78
N ARG A 48 -5.87 4.23 19.96
CA ARG A 48 -7.24 4.34 20.47
C ARG A 48 -8.10 5.28 19.62
N GLN A 49 -7.55 6.39 19.13
CA GLN A 49 -8.27 7.29 18.23
C GLN A 49 -8.48 6.64 16.86
N LEU A 50 -7.44 6.05 16.28
CA LEU A 50 -7.54 5.32 15.03
C LEU A 50 -8.60 4.22 15.10
N HIS A 51 -8.64 3.46 16.19
CA HIS A 51 -9.66 2.45 16.42
C HIS A 51 -11.07 3.02 16.36
N LYS A 52 -11.32 4.17 17.01
CA LYS A 52 -12.64 4.83 16.96
C LYS A 52 -13.01 5.26 15.56
N GLU A 53 -12.04 5.73 14.78
CA GLU A 53 -12.27 6.20 13.41
C GLU A 53 -12.59 5.05 12.45
N VAL A 54 -11.99 3.87 12.62
CA VAL A 54 -12.19 2.73 11.71
C VAL A 54 -13.26 1.74 12.18
N LYS A 55 -13.70 1.84 13.45
CA LYS A 55 -14.68 0.94 14.05
C LYS A 55 -15.97 0.91 13.24
N CYS A 56 -16.43 -0.31 12.94
CA CYS A 56 -17.67 -0.57 12.20
C CYS A 56 -17.72 0.08 10.80
N LYS A 57 -16.56 0.42 10.22
CA LYS A 57 -16.43 0.87 8.83
C LYS A 57 -15.79 -0.22 7.98
N LYS A 58 -16.12 -0.22 6.69
CA LYS A 58 -15.49 -1.07 5.68
C LYS A 58 -14.34 -0.31 5.03
N ILE A 59 -13.12 -0.81 5.20
CA ILE A 59 -11.91 -0.08 4.82
C ILE A 59 -11.10 -0.79 3.73
N LEU A 60 -10.40 -0.01 2.92
CA LEU A 60 -9.28 -0.45 2.11
C LEU A 60 -8.05 0.38 2.51
N LEU A 61 -7.07 -0.27 3.16
CA LEU A 61 -5.80 0.35 3.54
C LEU A 61 -4.68 -0.22 2.67
N VAL A 62 -3.88 0.66 2.07
CA VAL A 62 -2.65 0.31 1.35
C VAL A 62 -1.46 0.80 2.17
N LEU A 63 -0.60 -0.13 2.58
CA LEU A 63 0.71 0.14 3.17
C LEU A 63 1.76 -0.14 2.11
N ASP A 64 2.37 0.91 1.59
CA ASP A 64 3.25 0.85 0.44
C ASP A 64 4.72 0.83 0.89
N ASP A 65 5.53 -0.02 0.25
CA ASP A 65 6.98 -0.12 0.42
C ASP A 65 7.42 -0.49 1.85
N VAL A 66 6.86 -1.58 2.39
CA VAL A 66 7.09 -1.99 3.78
C VAL A 66 8.33 -2.88 3.93
N TRP A 67 9.29 -2.49 4.78
CA TRP A 67 10.57 -3.20 4.96
C TRP A 67 10.72 -3.99 6.27
N ASN A 68 9.99 -3.64 7.32
CA ASN A 68 10.24 -4.19 8.67
C ASN A 68 9.87 -5.68 8.78
N GLU A 69 10.74 -6.56 9.30
CA GLU A 69 10.43 -7.98 9.45
C GLU A 69 9.84 -8.36 10.82
N ASP A 70 9.75 -7.43 11.78
CA ASP A 70 9.31 -7.73 13.15
C ASP A 70 7.80 -8.05 13.22
N PRO A 71 7.42 -9.28 13.60
CA PRO A 71 6.01 -9.67 13.72
C PRO A 71 5.29 -8.95 14.85
N SER A 72 5.99 -8.59 15.94
CA SER A 72 5.37 -7.93 17.10
C SER A 72 4.88 -6.53 16.76
N LYS A 73 5.70 -5.77 16.01
CA LYS A 73 5.35 -4.45 15.49
C LYS A 73 4.16 -4.52 14.52
N TRP A 74 4.06 -5.60 13.74
CA TRP A 74 2.91 -5.84 12.87
C TRP A 74 1.62 -6.09 13.64
N GLU A 75 1.66 -6.95 14.67
CA GLU A 75 0.49 -7.21 15.50
C GLU A 75 0.02 -5.95 16.22
N SER A 76 0.94 -5.13 16.73
CA SER A 76 0.61 -3.85 17.35
C SER A 76 -0.11 -2.90 16.38
N MET A 77 0.44 -2.72 15.17
CA MET A 77 -0.16 -1.87 14.13
C MET A 77 -1.56 -2.34 13.70
N LYS A 78 -1.84 -3.64 13.75
CA LYS A 78 -3.17 -4.20 13.41
C LYS A 78 -4.22 -3.98 14.50
N GLN A 79 -3.83 -3.77 15.75
CA GLN A 79 -4.78 -3.70 16.88
C GLN A 79 -5.94 -2.71 16.67
N PRO A 80 -5.72 -1.48 16.14
CA PRO A 80 -6.79 -0.53 15.90
C PRO A 80 -7.87 -1.06 14.94
N PHE A 81 -7.54 -2.00 14.07
CA PHE A 81 -8.42 -2.53 13.04
C PHE A 81 -9.23 -3.76 13.47
N SER A 82 -9.13 -4.17 14.73
CA SER A 82 -9.84 -5.35 15.27
C SER A 82 -11.37 -5.30 15.13
N ALA A 83 -11.97 -4.12 14.97
CA ALA A 83 -13.42 -3.91 14.85
C ALA A 83 -13.87 -3.37 13.49
N VAL A 84 -13.07 -3.51 12.43
CA VAL A 84 -13.50 -3.18 11.05
C VAL A 84 -14.52 -4.18 10.53
N VAL A 85 -15.32 -3.76 9.54
CA VAL A 85 -16.36 -4.62 8.95
C VAL A 85 -15.73 -5.72 8.09
N VAL A 86 -16.40 -6.87 8.02
CA VAL A 86 -16.05 -7.98 7.12
C VAL A 86 -15.93 -7.49 5.67
N ARG A 87 -14.99 -8.05 4.90
CA ARG A 87 -14.60 -7.59 3.55
C ARG A 87 -13.86 -6.25 3.51
N SER A 88 -13.36 -5.78 4.65
CA SER A 88 -12.25 -4.82 4.66
C SER A 88 -10.97 -5.49 4.19
N HIS A 89 -10.09 -4.73 3.53
CA HIS A 89 -8.83 -5.25 3.00
C HIS A 89 -7.67 -4.36 3.42
N MET A 90 -6.55 -5.00 3.75
CA MET A 90 -5.27 -4.34 3.93
C MET A 90 -4.31 -4.92 2.89
N ILE A 91 -3.78 -4.06 2.03
CA ILE A 91 -2.82 -4.40 0.99
C ILE A 91 -1.46 -3.91 1.46
N ILE A 92 -0.46 -4.76 1.33
CA ILE A 92 0.92 -4.45 1.67
C ILE A 92 1.73 -4.65 0.42
N THR A 93 2.53 -3.66 0.02
CA THR A 93 3.56 -3.82 -1.00
C THR A 93 4.92 -3.85 -0.30
N THR A 94 5.81 -4.71 -0.79
CA THR A 94 7.16 -4.91 -0.25
C THR A 94 8.04 -5.48 -1.34
N HIS A 95 9.32 -5.12 -1.32
CA HIS A 95 10.37 -5.77 -2.13
C HIS A 95 10.92 -7.03 -1.47
N ASP A 96 10.62 -7.26 -0.20
CA ASP A 96 11.14 -8.33 0.62
C ASP A 96 10.11 -9.47 0.81
N GLU A 97 10.47 -10.68 0.36
CA GLU A 97 9.63 -11.87 0.50
C GLU A 97 9.42 -12.29 1.97
N ASN A 98 10.39 -12.04 2.86
CA ASN A 98 10.27 -12.36 4.28
C ASN A 98 9.15 -11.53 4.91
N VAL A 99 9.13 -10.23 4.62
CA VAL A 99 8.07 -9.32 5.07
C VAL A 99 6.70 -9.79 4.60
N SER A 100 6.59 -10.23 3.35
CA SER A 100 5.32 -10.72 2.79
C SER A 100 4.79 -11.95 3.54
N THR A 101 5.69 -12.85 3.95
CA THR A 101 5.35 -14.10 4.63
C THR A 101 4.88 -13.87 6.06
N ILE A 102 5.44 -12.86 6.74
CA ILE A 102 5.11 -12.52 8.12
C ILE A 102 3.78 -11.78 8.20
N ARG A 103 3.44 -10.98 7.18
CA ARG A 103 2.33 -10.03 7.27
C ARG A 103 1.06 -10.41 6.53
N ALA A 104 1.15 -11.19 5.46
CA ALA A 104 0.04 -11.36 4.53
C ALA A 104 -0.59 -12.76 4.60
N ASN A 105 -1.92 -12.81 4.64
CA ASN A 105 -2.67 -14.05 4.46
C ASN A 105 -2.59 -14.58 3.02
N LYS A 106 -2.27 -13.71 2.06
CA LYS A 106 -2.11 -14.03 0.65
C LYS A 106 -1.01 -13.15 0.07
N VAL A 107 0.00 -13.79 -0.51
CA VAL A 107 1.10 -13.12 -1.21
C VAL A 107 0.84 -13.14 -2.71
N ILE A 108 1.02 -12.00 -3.38
CA ILE A 108 0.96 -11.88 -4.84
C ILE A 108 2.36 -11.46 -5.29
N ARG A 109 3.05 -12.34 -6.00
CA ARG A 109 4.36 -12.05 -6.59
C ARG A 109 4.14 -11.36 -7.93
N LEU A 110 4.57 -10.11 -8.05
CA LEU A 110 4.55 -9.39 -9.32
C LEU A 110 5.74 -9.88 -10.16
N GLY A 111 5.44 -10.41 -11.34
CA GLY A 111 6.46 -10.73 -12.34
C GLY A 111 6.81 -9.53 -13.21
N GLY A 112 7.88 -9.65 -13.98
CA GLY A 112 8.18 -8.70 -15.04
C GLY A 112 7.08 -8.69 -16.10
N LEU A 113 6.94 -7.57 -16.81
CA LEU A 113 6.07 -7.49 -17.97
C LEU A 113 6.55 -8.48 -19.05
N PRO A 114 5.63 -9.16 -19.77
CA PRO A 114 5.97 -9.91 -20.97
C PRO A 114 6.76 -9.03 -21.96
N LYS A 115 7.66 -9.63 -22.75
CA LYS A 115 8.54 -8.87 -23.65
C LYS A 115 7.76 -7.96 -24.60
N ASP A 116 6.70 -8.47 -25.20
CA ASP A 116 5.88 -7.71 -26.15
C ASP A 116 5.19 -6.52 -25.47
N ASP A 117 4.68 -6.71 -24.25
CA ASP A 117 4.08 -5.64 -23.44
C ASP A 117 5.12 -4.62 -22.99
N SER A 118 6.33 -5.07 -22.63
CA SER A 118 7.44 -4.19 -22.24
C SER A 118 7.91 -3.32 -23.41
N GLY A 119 7.98 -3.89 -24.61
CA GLY A 119 8.26 -3.17 -25.86
C GLY A 119 7.17 -2.15 -26.16
N ALA A 120 5.90 -2.56 -26.10
CA ALA A 120 4.77 -1.65 -26.31
C ALA A 120 4.75 -0.49 -25.31
N LEU A 121 5.05 -0.74 -24.03
CA LEU A 121 5.16 0.31 -23.01
C LEU A 121 6.30 1.28 -23.32
N PHE A 122 7.49 0.77 -23.69
CA PHE A 122 8.64 1.57 -24.08
C PHE A 122 8.32 2.48 -25.27
N CYS A 123 7.73 1.90 -26.32
CA CYS A 123 7.30 2.62 -27.51
C CYS A 123 6.31 3.75 -27.19
N LYS A 124 5.32 3.47 -26.34
CA LYS A 124 4.32 4.46 -25.90
C LYS A 124 4.95 5.62 -25.13
N LEU A 125 6.02 5.36 -24.37
CA LEU A 125 6.69 6.39 -23.58
C LEU A 125 7.53 7.35 -24.44
N ILE A 126 8.08 6.86 -25.55
CA ILE A 126 9.12 7.57 -26.32
C ILE A 126 8.60 8.06 -27.68
N LEU A 127 7.57 7.41 -28.24
CA LEU A 127 7.01 7.77 -29.55
C LEU A 127 5.66 8.50 -29.40
N PRO A 128 5.53 9.74 -29.91
CA PRO A 128 4.32 10.55 -29.74
C PRO A 128 3.05 9.99 -30.42
N ASN A 129 3.18 9.01 -31.32
CA ASN A 129 2.06 8.48 -32.14
C ASN A 129 1.74 6.99 -31.91
N ASN A 130 2.31 6.33 -30.91
CA ASN A 130 2.13 4.88 -30.64
C ASN A 130 2.44 3.94 -31.84
N SER A 131 3.11 4.42 -32.88
CA SER A 131 3.48 3.62 -34.04
C SER A 131 4.82 2.94 -33.79
N CYS A 132 4.82 1.81 -33.09
CA CYS A 132 6.05 1.04 -32.95
C CYS A 132 6.16 -0.03 -34.03
N THR A 133 7.15 0.11 -34.90
CA THR A 133 7.65 -0.99 -35.71
C THR A 133 9.01 -1.39 -35.13
N GLU A 134 9.23 -2.69 -34.95
CA GLU A 134 10.47 -3.26 -34.36
C GLU A 134 11.75 -2.80 -35.10
N THR A 135 11.60 -2.25 -36.31
CA THR A 135 12.61 -1.66 -37.18
C THR A 135 13.14 -0.27 -36.78
N GLU A 136 12.54 0.44 -35.81
CA GLU A 136 13.01 1.79 -35.41
C GLU A 136 14.01 1.79 -34.23
N LEU A 137 14.18 0.65 -33.57
CA LEU A 137 15.12 0.54 -32.45
C LEU A 137 16.50 0.15 -32.97
N VAL A 138 17.42 1.11 -32.96
CA VAL A 138 18.83 0.85 -33.29
C VAL A 138 19.45 0.08 -32.13
N LEU A 139 19.94 -1.13 -32.41
CA LEU A 139 20.79 -1.88 -31.49
C LEU A 139 22.07 -1.06 -31.23
N VAL A 140 22.23 -0.60 -29.99
CA VAL A 140 23.49 -0.06 -29.51
C VAL A 140 24.10 -1.11 -28.58
N GLY A 141 25.27 -1.62 -29.00
CA GLY A 141 26.20 -2.32 -28.12
C GLY A 141 27.02 -1.34 -27.30
#